data_AF-A0A7C7DFA3-F1
#
_entry.id   AF-A0A7C7DFA3-F1
#
_cell.length_a   1.000
_cell.length_b   1.000
_cell.length_c   1.000
_cell.angle_alpha   90.00
_cell.angle_beta   90.00
_cell.angle_gamma   90.00
#
_symmetry.space_group_name_H-M   'P 1'
#
loop_
_entity.id
_entity.type
_entity.pdbx_description
1 polymer ?
#
loop_
_entity_poly.entity_id
_entity_poly.type
_entity_poly.pdbx_seq_one_letter_code
_entity_poly.pdbx_strand_id
1 'polypeptide(L)'
;MHVATVLAWGFALFLLYVVAYILYVPLKMIARLAYNAVLGGLALYLVNLVGRFFGFSVAINPATALITGLLGLPGLALIIGLKYVIVGGL
;
A
#
# COMPACT_ATOMS: atom_id res chain seq x y z
N MET A 1 21.67 27.92 -40.93
CA MET A 1 20.25 27.54 -40.75
C MET A 1 20.07 26.14 -40.18
N HIS A 2 20.85 25.13 -40.59
CA HIS A 2 20.72 23.75 -40.07
C HIS A 2 21.06 23.54 -38.57
N VAL A 3 22.12 24.19 -38.06
CA VAL A 3 22.55 24.02 -36.65
C VAL A 3 21.50 24.54 -35.66
N ALA A 4 20.87 25.68 -35.97
CA ALA A 4 19.81 26.26 -35.15
C ALA A 4 18.58 25.34 -35.08
N THR A 5 18.22 24.70 -36.20
CA THR A 5 17.12 23.73 -36.23
C THR A 5 17.43 22.54 -35.33
N VAL A 6 18.63 21.93 -35.46
CA VAL A 6 19.02 20.79 -34.61
C VAL A 6 18.98 21.15 -33.12
N LEU A 7 19.46 22.34 -32.74
CA LEU A 7 19.42 22.83 -31.36
C LEU A 7 17.98 23.05 -30.87
N ALA A 8 17.09 23.60 -31.71
CA ALA A 8 15.69 23.83 -31.35
C ALA A 8 14.93 22.51 -31.08
N TRP A 9 15.14 21.49 -31.93
CA TRP A 9 14.56 20.17 -31.71
C TRP A 9 15.11 19.49 -30.46
N GLY A 10 16.42 19.60 -30.21
CA GLY A 10 17.04 19.09 -28.98
C GLY A 10 16.46 19.75 -27.73
N PHE A 11 16.29 21.08 -27.75
CA PHE A 11 15.69 21.83 -26.66
C PHE A 11 14.22 21.47 -26.44
N ALA A 12 13.45 21.30 -27.52
CA ALA A 12 12.05 20.88 -27.44
C ALA A 12 11.90 19.48 -26.82
N LEU A 13 12.74 18.52 -27.22
CA LEU A 13 12.75 17.18 -26.63
C LEU A 13 13.16 17.20 -25.16
N PHE A 14 14.16 18.02 -24.80
CA PHE A 14 14.57 18.21 -23.42
C PHE A 14 13.41 18.76 -22.56
N LEU A 15 12.72 19.79 -23.04
CA LEU A 15 11.57 20.36 -22.35
C LEU A 15 10.44 19.34 -22.17
N LEU A 16 10.15 18.57 -23.23
CA LEU A 16 9.15 17.50 -23.19
C LEU A 16 9.52 16.43 -22.15
N TYR A 17 10.79 16.04 -22.09
CA TYR A 17 11.28 15.07 -21.11
C TYR A 17 11.12 15.59 -19.68
N VAL A 18 11.45 16.86 -19.41
CA VAL A 18 11.30 17.46 -18.08
C VAL A 18 9.82 17.46 -17.64
N VAL A 19 8.91 17.86 -18.52
CA VAL A 19 7.46 17.86 -18.24
C VAL A 19 6.98 16.43 -17.96
N ALA A 20 7.36 15.47 -18.81
CA ALA A 20 7.02 14.07 -18.62
C ALA A 20 7.55 13.51 -17.30
N TYR A 21 8.78 13.87 -16.92
CA TYR A 21 9.41 13.42 -15.68
C TYR A 21 8.69 13.96 -14.45
N ILE A 22 8.34 15.25 -14.44
CA ILE A 22 7.58 15.88 -13.34
C ILE A 22 6.23 15.19 -13.12
N LEU A 23 5.55 14.77 -14.19
CA LEU A 23 4.30 14.02 -14.14
C LEU A 23 4.50 12.54 -13.75
N TYR A 24 5.59 11.92 -14.17
CA TYR A 24 5.87 10.51 -13.91
C TYR A 24 6.19 10.23 -12.44
N VAL A 25 6.89 11.14 -11.75
CA VAL A 25 7.25 11.02 -10.33
C VAL A 25 6.03 10.80 -9.41
N PRO A 26 4.96 11.64 -9.43
CA PRO A 26 3.78 11.44 -8.59
C PRO A 26 2.98 10.18 -8.99
N LEU A 27 2.90 9.86 -10.28
CA LEU A 27 2.25 8.64 -10.76
C LEU A 27 2.90 7.38 -10.17
N LYS A 28 4.23 7.33 -10.13
CA LYS A 28 4.97 6.21 -9.51
C LYS A 28 4.68 6.09 -8.01
N MET A 29 4.49 7.21 -7.33
CA MET A 29 4.18 7.22 -5.89
C MET A 29 2.76 6.69 -5.61
N ILE A 30 1.78 7.11 -6.41
CA ILE A 30 0.39 6.60 -6.34
C ILE A 30 0.36 5.11 -6.65
N ALA A 31 1.08 4.66 -7.69
CA ALA A 31 1.16 3.24 -8.04
C ALA A 31 1.75 2.39 -6.89
N ARG A 32 2.80 2.87 -6.22
CA ARG A 32 3.39 2.19 -5.07
C ARG A 32 2.43 2.13 -3.87
N LEU A 33 1.71 3.21 -3.60
CA LEU A 33 0.68 3.26 -2.56
C LEU A 33 -0.47 2.29 -2.87
N ALA A 34 -0.95 2.27 -4.11
CA ALA A 34 -2.00 1.37 -4.55
C ALA A 34 -1.58 -0.10 -4.39
N TYR A 35 -0.36 -0.46 -4.81
CA TYR A 35 0.16 -1.82 -4.64
C TYR A 35 0.22 -2.25 -3.17
N ASN A 36 0.76 -1.40 -2.30
CA ASN A 36 0.82 -1.68 -0.86
C ASN A 36 -0.56 -1.74 -0.20
N ALA A 37 -1.50 -0.89 -0.62
CA ALA A 37 -2.88 -0.90 -0.14
C ALA A 37 -3.64 -2.16 -0.58
N VAL A 38 -3.42 -2.64 -1.81
CA VAL A 38 -4.00 -3.89 -2.30
C VAL A 38 -3.46 -5.08 -1.51
N LEU A 39 -2.14 -5.20 -1.31
CA LEU A 39 -1.55 -6.28 -0.52
C LEU A 39 -2.03 -6.25 0.94
N GLY A 40 -2.02 -5.07 1.56
CA GLY A 40 -2.50 -4.87 2.93
C GLY A 40 -3.99 -5.17 3.07
N GLY A 41 -4.81 -4.74 2.11
CA GLY A 41 -6.24 -5.00 2.08
C GLY A 41 -6.56 -6.48 1.86
N LEU A 42 -5.79 -7.18 1.02
CA LEU A 42 -5.93 -8.61 0.79
C LEU A 42 -5.61 -9.41 2.06
N ALA A 43 -4.52 -9.04 2.77
CA ALA A 43 -4.18 -9.63 4.06
C ALA A 43 -5.29 -9.37 5.10
N LEU A 44 -5.82 -8.15 5.17
CA LEU A 44 -6.90 -7.76 6.08
C LEU A 44 -8.20 -8.52 5.78
N TYR A 45 -8.50 -8.76 4.50
CA TYR A 45 -9.64 -9.55 4.06
C TYR A 45 -9.56 -11.00 4.54
N LEU A 46 -8.41 -11.65 4.35
CA LEU A 46 -8.18 -13.03 4.82
C LEU A 46 -8.27 -13.12 6.35
N VAL A 47 -7.71 -12.14 7.06
CA VAL A 47 -7.80 -12.05 8.51
C VAL A 47 -9.24 -11.85 8.98
N ASN A 48 -10.02 -10.98 8.35
CA ASN A 48 -11.44 -10.79 8.68
C ASN A 48 -12.27 -12.04 8.41
N LEU A 49 -11.90 -12.85 7.42
CA LEU A 49 -12.58 -14.12 7.13
C LEU A 49 -12.40 -15.10 8.30
N VAL A 50 -11.18 -15.24 8.82
CA VAL A 50 -10.89 -16.08 9.98
C VAL A 50 -11.42 -15.44 11.27
N GLY A 51 -11.25 -14.13 11.43
CA GLY A 51 -11.66 -13.35 12.60
C GLY A 51 -13.17 -13.33 12.82
N ARG A 52 -13.99 -13.45 11.76
CA ARG A 52 -15.44 -13.63 11.89
C ARG A 52 -15.81 -14.87 12.71
N PHE A 53 -15.07 -15.97 12.61
CA PHE A 53 -15.29 -17.16 13.43
C PHE A 53 -14.99 -16.92 14.91
N PHE A 54 -14.17 -15.90 15.22
CA PHE A 54 -13.83 -15.46 16.57
C PHE A 54 -14.63 -14.21 17.02
N GLY A 55 -15.60 -13.74 16.23
CA GLY A 55 -16.44 -12.58 16.56
C GLY A 55 -15.77 -11.22 16.35
N PHE A 56 -14.68 -11.13 15.57
CA PHE A 56 -13.92 -9.90 15.36
C PHE A 56 -13.89 -9.49 13.88
N SER A 57 -14.13 -8.21 13.59
CA SER A 57 -14.01 -7.64 12.25
C SER A 57 -13.39 -6.24 12.29
N VAL A 58 -12.33 -6.02 11.52
CA VAL A 58 -11.69 -4.71 11.34
C VAL A 58 -12.19 -4.07 10.05
N ALA A 59 -12.47 -2.77 10.06
CA ALA A 59 -12.85 -2.05 8.85
C ALA A 59 -11.72 -2.08 7.82
N ILE A 60 -12.02 -2.48 6.58
CA ILE A 60 -11.06 -2.50 5.46
C ILE A 60 -11.02 -1.09 4.85
N ASN A 61 -10.01 -0.29 5.21
CA ASN A 61 -9.75 1.02 4.62
C ASN A 61 -8.24 1.16 4.32
N PRO A 62 -7.80 2.11 3.47
CA PRO A 62 -6.39 2.20 3.07
C PRO A 62 -5.42 2.40 4.25
N ALA A 63 -5.86 3.12 5.30
CA ALA A 63 -5.07 3.32 6.50
C ALA A 63 -4.89 2.01 7.28
N THR A 64 -5.97 1.26 7.52
CA THR A 64 -5.92 -0.05 8.19
C THR A 64 -5.21 -1.08 7.32
N ALA A 65 -5.39 -1.08 6.00
CA ALA A 65 -4.64 -1.94 5.07
C ALA A 65 -3.13 -1.73 5.18
N LEU A 66 -2.66 -0.48 5.20
CA LEU A 66 -1.24 -0.15 5.37
C LEU A 66 -0.74 -0.54 6.76
N ILE A 67 -1.50 -0.22 7.81
CA ILE A 67 -1.14 -0.53 9.21
C ILE A 67 -1.10 -2.04 9.43
N THR A 68 -2.10 -2.80 8.98
CA THR A 68 -2.16 -4.26 9.13
C THR A 68 -1.19 -4.98 8.20
N GLY A 69 -0.88 -4.41 7.03
CA GLY A 69 0.23 -4.89 6.18
C GLY A 69 1.61 -4.71 6.83
N LEU A 70 1.78 -3.69 7.70
CA LEU A 70 3.03 -3.41 8.42
C LEU A 70 3.12 -4.10 9.79
N LEU A 71 2.05 -4.09 10.57
CA LEU A 71 2.00 -4.65 11.93
C LEU A 71 1.65 -6.13 11.94
N GLY A 72 0.95 -6.63 10.90
CA GLY A 72 0.58 -8.03 10.77
C GLY A 72 -0.40 -8.48 11.86
N LEU A 73 0.03 -9.47 12.64
CA LEU A 73 -0.72 -10.32 13.57
C LEU A 73 -1.14 -9.75 14.95
N PRO A 74 -0.88 -8.49 15.39
CA PRO A 74 -0.77 -8.20 16.82
C PRO A 74 -2.13 -8.26 17.53
N GLY A 75 -3.24 -7.98 16.84
CA GLY A 75 -4.58 -8.12 17.43
C GLY A 75 -5.01 -9.57 17.66
N LEU A 76 -4.64 -10.49 16.75
CA LEU A 76 -4.94 -11.92 16.87
C LEU A 76 -4.05 -12.60 17.91
N ALA A 77 -2.76 -12.26 17.95
CA ALA A 77 -1.83 -12.77 18.95
C ALA A 77 -2.24 -12.37 20.38
N LEU A 78 -2.74 -11.14 20.57
CA LEU A 78 -3.20 -10.67 21.87
C LEU A 78 -4.42 -11.46 22.36
N ILE A 79 -5.42 -11.67 21.49
CA ILE A 79 -6.66 -12.37 21.87
C ILE A 79 -6.45 -13.88 22.02
N ILE A 80 -5.65 -14.52 21.15
CA ILE A 80 -5.29 -15.94 21.30
C ILE A 80 -4.47 -16.13 22.58
N GLY A 81 -3.48 -15.27 22.83
CA GLY A 81 -2.70 -15.30 24.06
C GLY A 81 -3.58 -15.11 25.30
N LEU A 82 -4.48 -14.13 25.26
CA LEU A 82 -5.40 -13.87 26.38
C LEU A 82 -6.40 -15.03 26.58
N LYS A 83 -6.91 -15.64 25.52
CA LYS A 83 -7.81 -16.80 25.61
C LYS A 83 -7.07 -18.04 26.12
N TYR A 84 -5.81 -18.26 25.73
CA TYR A 84 -5.00 -19.34 26.30
C TYR A 84 -4.70 -19.11 27.79
N VAL A 85 -4.40 -17.88 28.20
CA VAL A 85 -4.13 -17.53 29.60
C VAL A 85 -5.40 -17.59 30.47
N ILE A 86 -6.55 -17.17 29.94
CA ILE A 86 -7.81 -17.11 30.70
C ILE A 86 -8.56 -18.45 30.68
N VAL A 87 -8.56 -19.18 29.57
CA VAL A 87 -9.34 -20.42 29.39
C VAL A 87 -8.50 -21.69 29.62
N GLY A 88 -7.18 -21.64 29.39
CA GLY A 88 -6.27 -22.78 29.63
C GLY A 88 -5.88 -23.01 31.09
N GLY A 89 -6.52 -22.31 32.03
CA GLY A 89 -6.32 -22.44 33.48
C GLY A 89 -7.39 -23.26 34.20
N LEU A 90 -8.08 -24.17 33.50
CA LEU A 90 -9.02 -25.16 34.05
C LEU A 90 -8.79 -26.53 33.40
#